data_AF-A0A1W9YSX8-F1
#
_entry.id   AF-A0A1W9YSX8-F1
#
_cell.length_a   1.000
_cell.length_b   1.000
_cell.length_c   1.000
_cell.angle_alpha   90.00
_cell.angle_beta   90.00
_cell.angle_gamma   90.00
#
_symmetry.space_group_name_H-M   'P 1'
#
loop_
_entity.id
_entity.type
_entity.pdbx_description
1 polymer ?
#
loop_
_entity_poly.entity_id
_entity_poly.type
_entity_poly.pdbx_seq_one_letter_code
_entity_poly.pdbx_strand_id
1 'polypeptide(L)' 'SKGTVYPVSYTMTNLAGGWKVRNVIINGINIGKLFRDQFADTMQKNRNDLEKTIAGWGEVVAKAKETAKAEEAGAK' A
#
# COMPACT_ATOMS: atom_id res chain seq x y z
N SER A 1 -7.56 -2.35 -31.08
CA SER A 1 -7.71 -3.29 -29.95
C SER A 1 -8.32 -2.55 -28.78
N LYS A 2 -9.25 -3.15 -28.03
CA LYS A 2 -9.69 -2.56 -26.76
C LYS A 2 -8.57 -2.85 -25.74
N GLY A 3 -7.95 -1.81 -25.18
CA GLY A 3 -6.85 -1.97 -24.23
C GLY A 3 -7.26 -2.71 -22.95
N THR A 4 -6.29 -3.06 -22.12
CA THR A 4 -6.56 -3.68 -20.80
C THR A 4 -7.16 -2.65 -19.85
N VAL A 5 -8.27 -2.99 -19.19
CA VAL A 5 -8.95 -2.16 -18.18
C VAL A 5 -8.52 -2.61 -16.79
N TYR A 6 -8.11 -1.66 -15.95
CA TYR A 6 -7.71 -1.89 -14.56
C TYR A 6 -8.61 -1.11 -13.62
N PRO A 7 -9.45 -1.76 -12.78
CA PRO A 7 -10.34 -1.06 -11.87
C PRO A 7 -9.58 -0.38 -10.73
N VAL A 8 -10.02 0.84 -10.39
CA VAL A 8 -9.48 1.64 -9.29
C VAL A 8 -10.63 2.19 -8.43
N SER A 9 -10.54 1.99 -7.11
CA SER A 9 -11.49 2.53 -6.13
C SER A 9 -10.77 3.45 -5.15
N TYR A 10 -11.35 4.62 -4.88
CA TYR A 10 -10.80 5.59 -3.93
C TYR A 10 -11.62 5.63 -2.64
N THR A 11 -10.94 5.66 -1.50
CA THR A 11 -11.56 6.09 -0.24
C THR A 11 -11.22 7.56 -0.03
N MET A 12 -12.25 8.41 0.06
CA MET A 12 -12.09 9.85 0.27
C MET A 12 -12.56 10.27 1.66
N THR A 13 -12.00 11.38 2.14
CA THR A 13 -12.39 12.00 3.41
C THR A 13 -12.52 13.51 3.20
N ASN A 14 -13.55 14.11 3.79
CA ASN A 14 -13.73 15.56 3.74
C ASN A 14 -12.94 16.18 4.90
N LEU A 15 -11.94 17.01 4.59
CA LEU A 15 -11.13 17.73 5.56
C LEU A 15 -11.23 19.23 5.25
N ALA A 16 -11.66 20.02 6.25
CA ALA A 16 -11.81 21.47 6.12
C ALA A 16 -12.60 21.90 4.87
N GLY A 17 -13.68 21.16 4.54
CA GLY A 17 -14.54 21.43 3.39
C GLY A 17 -14.02 20.86 2.06
N GLY A 18 -12.82 20.29 2.02
CA GLY A 18 -12.23 19.70 0.82
C GLY A 18 -12.17 18.17 0.86
N TRP A 19 -12.60 17.51 -0.22
CA TRP A 19 -12.39 16.07 -0.37
C TRP A 19 -10.92 15.74 -0.67
N LYS A 20 -10.34 14.85 0.13
CA LYS A 20 -8.97 14.35 0.00
C LYS A 20 -8.97 12.83 -0.11
N VAL A 21 -8.08 12.29 -0.93
CA VAL A 21 -7.88 10.84 -1.03
C VAL A 21 -7.18 10.35 0.23
N ARG A 22 -7.73 9.30 0.85
CA ARG A 22 -7.15 8.63 2.01
C ARG A 22 -6.61 7.24 1.69
N ASN A 23 -7.21 6.56 0.72
CA ASN A 23 -6.79 5.22 0.29
C ASN A 23 -7.15 4.99 -1.18
N VAL A 24 -6.47 4.01 -1.78
CA VAL A 24 -6.77 3.51 -3.12
C VAL A 24 -6.74 1.98 -3.11
N ILE A 25 -7.61 1.37 -3.92
CA ILE A 25 -7.64 -0.06 -4.20
C ILE A 25 -7.47 -0.21 -5.71
N ILE A 26 -6.47 -0.96 -6.16
CA ILE A 26 -6.16 -1.17 -7.58
C ILE A 26 -6.22 -2.67 -7.84
N ASN A 27 -7.00 -3.11 -8.82
CA ASN A 27 -7.16 -4.54 -9.12
C ASN A 27 -7.52 -5.41 -7.89
N GLY A 28 -8.28 -4.84 -6.94
CA GLY A 28 -8.64 -5.50 -5.67
C GLY A 28 -7.57 -5.40 -4.57
N ILE A 29 -6.36 -4.94 -4.87
CA ILE A 29 -5.28 -4.75 -3.90
C ILE A 29 -5.48 -3.45 -3.13
N ASN A 30 -5.69 -3.56 -1.82
CA ASN A 30 -5.84 -2.43 -0.92
C ASN A 30 -4.47 -1.86 -0.52
N ILE A 31 -4.08 -0.75 -1.15
CA ILE A 31 -2.74 -0.17 -1.01
C ILE A 31 -2.46 0.29 0.43
N GLY A 32 -3.44 0.91 1.08
CA GLY A 32 -3.30 1.33 2.47
C GLY A 32 -3.13 0.14 3.43
N LYS A 33 -3.82 -0.99 3.19
CA LYS A 33 -3.62 -2.21 3.98
C LYS A 33 -2.23 -2.79 3.76
N LEU A 34 -1.82 -2.94 2.50
CA LEU A 34 -0.51 -3.46 2.12
C LEU A 34 0.63 -2.71 2.84
N PHE A 35 0.66 -1.38 2.77
CA PHE A 35 1.71 -0.61 3.45
C PHE A 35 1.62 -0.67 4.99
N ARG A 36 0.42 -0.73 5.57
CA ARG A 36 0.26 -0.93 7.02
C ARG A 36 0.82 -2.27 7.48
N ASP A 37 0.56 -3.33 6.73
CA ASP A 37 1.06 -4.67 7.05
C ASP A 37 2.60 -4.71 6.96
N GLN A 38 3.19 -4.09 5.93
CA GLN A 38 4.66 -4.01 5.81
C GLN A 38 5.29 -3.13 6.89
N PHE A 39 4.64 -2.04 7.31
CA PHE A 39 5.08 -1.23 8.45
C PHE A 39 5.06 -2.03 9.75
N ALA A 40 3.97 -2.77 10.02
CA ALA A 40 3.85 -3.60 11.21
C ALA A 40 4.92 -4.71 11.26
N ASP A 41 5.14 -5.41 10.14
CA ASP A 41 6.20 -6.43 10.01
C ASP A 41 7.59 -5.84 10.28
N THR A 42 7.86 -4.64 9.74
CA THR A 42 9.16 -3.97 9.91
C THR A 42 9.36 -3.48 11.34
N MET A 43 8.33 -2.89 11.97
CA MET A 43 8.37 -2.52 13.39
C MET A 43 8.71 -3.74 14.26
N GLN A 44 8.04 -4.87 14.04
CA GLN A 44 8.29 -6.09 14.80
C GLN A 44 9.75 -6.57 14.62
N LYS A 45 10.27 -6.58 13.38
CA LYS A 45 11.66 -6.95 13.08
C LYS A 45 12.69 -5.98 13.69
N ASN A 46 12.33 -4.71 13.76
CA ASN A 46 13.12 -3.67 14.39
C ASN A 46 12.91 -3.57 15.91
N ARG A 47 12.26 -4.56 16.54
CA ARG A 47 12.00 -4.58 18.00
C ARG A 47 11.24 -3.34 18.47
N ASN A 48 10.29 -2.89 17.66
CA ASN A 48 9.47 -1.68 17.86
C ASN A 48 10.26 -0.37 17.90
N ASP A 49 11.47 -0.35 17.34
CA ASP A 49 12.22 0.89 17.09
C ASP A 49 11.61 1.65 15.91
N LEU A 50 10.96 2.77 16.23
CA LEU A 50 10.29 3.63 15.25
C LEU A 50 11.30 4.33 14.34
N GLU A 51 12.37 4.89 14.90
CA GLU A 51 13.38 5.63 14.13
C GLU A 51 14.09 4.72 13.14
N LYS A 52 14.46 3.51 13.58
CA LYS A 52 15.04 2.50 12.69
C LYS A 52 14.07 2.07 11.58
N THR A 53 12.79 1.95 11.90
CA THR A 53 11.76 1.61 10.91
C THR A 53 11.54 2.72 9.88
N ILE A 54 11.54 3.98 10.32
CA ILE A 54 11.45 5.14 9.44
C ILE A 54 12.70 5.24 8.55
N ALA A 55 13.90 5.08 9.13
CA ALA A 55 15.16 5.13 8.40
C ALA A 55 15.24 4.06 7.28
N GLY A 56 14.71 2.86 7.54
CA GLY A 56 14.65 1.76 6.56
C GLY A 56 13.43 1.79 5.63
N TRP A 57 12.54 2.77 5.73
CA TRP A 57 11.21 2.70 5.11
C TRP A 57 11.23 2.58 3.58
N GLY A 58 12.23 3.17 2.92
CA GLY A 58 12.37 3.09 1.46
C GLY A 58 12.48 1.64 0.95
N GLU A 59 13.21 0.78 1.66
CA GLU A 59 13.36 -0.64 1.32
C GLU A 59 12.06 -1.41 1.53
N VAL A 60 11.31 -1.06 2.58
CA VAL A 60 10.00 -1.65 2.87
C VAL A 60 9.01 -1.36 1.74
N VAL A 61 9.04 -0.13 1.21
CA VAL A 61 8.21 0.25 0.04
C VAL A 61 8.59 -0.56 -1.20
N ALA A 62 9.88 -0.81 -1.42
CA ALA A 62 10.33 -1.66 -2.53
C ALA A 62 9.80 -3.10 -2.38
N LYS A 63 9.89 -3.68 -1.19
CA LYS A 63 9.32 -5.01 -0.90
C LYS A 63 7.81 -5.06 -1.09
N ALA A 64 7.08 -4.02 -0.65
CA ALA A 64 5.63 -3.93 -0.82
C ALA A 64 5.21 -4.01 -2.29
N LYS A 65 5.98 -3.38 -3.19
CA LYS A 65 5.73 -3.45 -4.65
C LYS A 65 5.87 -4.88 -5.18
N GLU A 66 6.85 -5.63 -4.72
CA GLU A 66 7.02 -7.03 -5.13
C GLU A 66 5.90 -7.92 -4.57
N THR A 67 5.45 -7.68 -3.33
CA THR A 67 4.27 -8.36 -2.78
C THR A 67 3.02 -8.08 -3.61
N ALA A 68 2.77 -6.82 -3.97
CA ALA A 68 1.62 -6.46 -4.81
C ALA A 68 1.67 -7.17 -6.18
N LYS A 69 2.82 -7.18 -6.84
CA LYS A 69 2.99 -7.90 -8.13
C LYS A 69 2.72 -9.39 -8.00
N ALA A 70 3.18 -10.02 -6.91
CA ALA A 70 2.94 -11.43 -6.66
C ALA A 70 1.44 -11.72 -6.43
N GLU A 71 0.75 -10.86 -5.67
CA GLU A 71 -0.70 -10.94 -5.46
C GLU A 71 -1.48 -10.77 -6.77
N GLU A 72 -1.10 -9.80 -7.61
CA GLU A 72 -1.72 -9.63 -8.95
C GLU A 72 -1.48 -10.83 -9.87
N ALA A 73 -0.31 -11.46 -9.79
CA ALA A 73 0.03 -12.62 -10.62
C ALA A 73 -0.69 -13.88 -10.16
N GLY A 74 -0.88 -14.08 -8.85
CA GLY A 74 -1.60 -15.22 -8.29
C GLY A 74 -3.13 -15.11 -8.35
N ALA A 75 -3.66 -13.91 -8.56
CA ALA A 75 -5.09 -13.66 -8.76
C ALA A 75 -5.57 -13.86 -10.22
N LYS A 76 -4.64 -14.08 -11.15
CA LYS A 76 -4.92 -14.42 -12.56
C LYS A 76 -4.90 -15.94 -12.77
#